data_AF-A0A1G2S9H8-F1
#
_entry.id   AF-A0A1G2S9H8-F1
#
_cell.length_a   1.000
_cell.length_b   1.000
_cell.length_c   1.000
_cell.angle_alpha   90.00
_cell.angle_beta   90.00
_cell.angle_gamma   90.00
#
_symmetry.space_group_name_H-M   'P 1'
#
loop_
_entity.id
_entity.type
_entity.pdbx_description
1 polymer ?
#
loop_
_entity_poly.entity_id
_entity_poly.type
_entity_poly.pdbx_seq_one_letter_code
_entity_poly.pdbx_strand_id
1 'polypeptide(L)'
;METTINLLVNGSLALLGVVLGHFVTKHTHIFQRSYERKSDLIVDLYKEVVRLEFALKKYVHFIGAETGEDSIQKKIEELNNIKRDFQSFQHKFWEVEIILEDDSIEKINKFLQTYISITSKLSVSNISQQLRDSEQQFDNWSEGFQLVSTNLAQIKGELKSEFKRALKK
;
A
#
# COMPACT_ATOMS: atom_id res chain seq x y z
N MET A 1 51.15 -39.78 21.80
CA MET A 1 51.02 -38.36 21.40
C MET A 1 49.92 -38.18 20.34
N GLU A 2 49.78 -39.10 19.39
CA GLU A 2 48.69 -39.11 18.38
C GLU A 2 47.27 -39.27 18.97
N THR A 3 47.11 -40.02 20.06
CA THR A 3 45.80 -40.28 20.71
C THR A 3 45.17 -39.04 21.33
N THR A 4 45.98 -38.15 21.92
CA THR A 4 45.51 -36.92 22.57
C THR A 4 45.09 -35.86 21.56
N ILE A 5 45.80 -35.78 20.42
CA ILE A 5 45.47 -34.88 19.31
C ILE A 5 44.16 -35.32 18.65
N ASN A 6 43.96 -36.61 18.41
CA ASN A 6 42.71 -37.13 17.85
C ASN A 6 41.49 -36.91 18.77
N LEU A 7 41.67 -36.96 20.09
CA LEU A 7 40.60 -36.68 21.06
C LEU A 7 40.22 -35.18 21.09
N LEU A 8 41.21 -34.30 20.96
CA LEU A 8 41.02 -32.85 20.84
C LEU A 8 40.36 -32.46 19.51
N VAL A 9 40.76 -33.08 18.39
CA VAL A 9 40.18 -32.85 17.05
C VAL A 9 38.75 -33.39 16.96
N ASN A 10 38.47 -34.59 17.49
CA ASN A 10 37.12 -35.16 17.48
C ASN A 10 36.16 -34.44 18.45
N GLY A 11 36.65 -33.98 19.61
CA GLY A 11 35.84 -33.19 20.55
C GLY A 11 35.54 -31.77 20.04
N SER A 12 36.48 -31.15 19.33
CA SER A 12 36.30 -29.81 18.75
C SER A 12 35.35 -29.79 17.55
N LEU A 13 35.23 -30.88 16.78
CA LEU A 13 34.25 -31.03 15.70
C LEU A 13 32.80 -30.97 16.19
N ALA A 14 32.48 -31.64 17.31
CA ALA A 14 31.15 -31.61 17.89
C ALA A 14 30.80 -30.20 18.41
N LEU A 15 31.75 -29.52 19.06
CA LEU A 15 31.60 -28.13 19.49
C LEU A 15 31.41 -27.18 18.29
N LEU A 16 32.15 -27.36 17.20
CA LEU A 16 31.96 -26.64 15.94
C LEU A 16 30.56 -26.87 15.36
N GLY A 17 30.08 -28.11 15.37
CA GLY A 17 28.71 -28.45 14.94
C GLY A 17 27.63 -27.76 15.78
N VAL A 18 27.81 -27.67 17.10
CA VAL A 18 26.89 -26.95 18.00
C VAL A 18 26.93 -25.44 17.75
N VAL A 19 28.12 -24.86 17.54
CA VAL A 19 28.27 -23.42 17.25
C VAL A 19 27.66 -23.08 15.88
N LEU A 20 27.94 -23.88 14.84
CA LEU A 20 27.33 -23.73 13.52
C LEU A 20 25.82 -23.93 13.57
N GLY A 21 25.34 -24.94 14.30
CA GLY A 21 23.93 -25.18 14.54
C GLY A 21 23.27 -23.97 15.19
N HIS A 22 23.83 -23.45 16.28
CA HIS A 22 23.32 -22.25 16.95
C HIS A 22 23.32 -21.02 16.03
N PHE A 23 24.37 -20.82 15.23
CA PHE A 23 24.46 -19.70 14.30
C PHE A 23 23.40 -19.81 13.19
N VAL A 24 23.23 -21.00 12.60
CA VAL A 24 22.20 -21.30 11.60
C VAL A 24 20.81 -21.09 12.19
N THR A 25 20.53 -21.63 13.39
CA THR A 25 19.22 -21.49 14.07
C THR A 25 18.93 -20.03 14.42
N LYS A 26 19.91 -19.28 14.90
CA LYS A 26 19.76 -17.86 15.21
C LYS A 26 19.50 -17.03 13.95
N HIS A 27 20.21 -17.28 12.87
CA HIS A 27 19.98 -16.61 11.59
C HIS A 27 18.64 -16.99 10.95
N THR A 28 18.25 -18.27 10.99
CA THR A 28 16.93 -18.70 10.51
C THR A 28 15.81 -18.07 11.33
N HIS A 29 15.95 -17.98 12.66
CA HIS A 29 14.95 -17.31 13.50
C HIS A 29 14.87 -15.79 13.22
N ILE A 30 15.99 -15.11 13.01
CA ILE A 30 16.00 -13.69 12.64
C ILE A 30 15.37 -13.47 11.25
N PHE A 31 15.70 -14.34 10.29
CA PHE A 31 15.14 -14.31 8.95
C PHE A 31 13.63 -14.55 8.96
N GLN A 32 13.17 -15.57 9.70
CA GLN A 32 11.76 -15.92 9.84
C GLN A 32 10.95 -14.79 10.48
N ARG A 33 11.47 -14.17 11.55
CA ARG A 33 10.82 -13.01 12.19
C ARG A 33 10.79 -11.77 11.30
N SER A 34 11.82 -11.56 10.47
CA SER A 34 11.85 -10.48 9.47
C SER A 34 10.84 -10.73 8.34
N TYR A 35 10.71 -11.98 7.90
CA TYR A 35 9.76 -12.41 6.89
C TYR A 35 8.30 -12.28 7.35
N GLU A 36 7.98 -12.75 8.56
CA GLU A 36 6.65 -12.60 9.17
C GLU A 36 6.25 -11.12 9.25
N ARG A 37 7.16 -10.26 9.71
CA ARG A 37 6.93 -8.81 9.78
C ARG A 37 6.69 -8.18 8.40
N LYS A 38 7.42 -8.60 7.36
CA LYS A 38 7.21 -8.13 5.98
C LYS A 38 5.84 -8.57 5.45
N SER A 39 5.46 -9.82 5.70
CA SER A 39 4.15 -10.37 5.32
C SER A 39 3.00 -9.56 5.92
N ASP A 40 3.06 -9.30 7.23
CA ASP A 40 2.02 -8.53 7.93
C ASP A 40 1.89 -7.11 7.36
N LEU A 41 3.02 -6.46 7.05
CA LEU A 41 3.03 -5.11 6.48
C LEU A 41 2.46 -5.08 5.05
N ILE A 42 2.75 -6.08 4.23
CA ILE A 42 2.17 -6.22 2.89
C ILE A 42 0.64 -6.36 2.97
N VAL A 43 0.15 -7.20 3.89
CA VAL A 43 -1.29 -7.40 4.11
C VAL A 43 -1.95 -6.10 4.58
N ASP A 44 -1.33 -5.38 5.50
CA ASP A 44 -1.85 -4.13 6.02
C ASP A 44 -1.88 -3.01 4.98
N LEU A 45 -0.82 -2.87 4.17
CA LEU A 45 -0.80 -1.93 3.05
C LEU A 45 -1.92 -2.24 2.06
N TYR A 46 -2.17 -3.52 1.76
CA TYR A 46 -3.24 -3.91 0.85
C TYR A 46 -4.63 -3.57 1.41
N LYS A 47 -4.87 -3.79 2.70
CA LYS A 47 -6.14 -3.42 3.35
C LYS A 47 -6.40 -1.92 3.24
N GLU A 48 -5.37 -1.09 3.46
CA GLU A 48 -5.49 0.36 3.31
C GLU A 48 -5.77 0.77 1.86
N VAL A 49 -5.10 0.16 0.88
CA VAL A 49 -5.39 0.37 -0.55
C VAL A 49 -6.86 0.06 -0.88
N VAL A 50 -7.40 -1.06 -0.37
CA VAL A 50 -8.80 -1.43 -0.55
C VAL A 50 -9.73 -0.41 0.11
N ARG A 51 -9.42 0.03 1.33
CA ARG A 51 -10.23 1.02 2.08
C ARG A 51 -10.31 2.36 1.33
N LEU A 52 -9.16 2.85 0.86
CA LEU A 52 -9.04 4.11 0.11
C LEU A 52 -9.78 4.06 -1.22
N GLU A 53 -9.67 2.95 -1.97
CA GLU A 53 -10.44 2.77 -3.21
C GLU A 53 -11.95 2.74 -2.96
N PHE A 54 -12.39 2.07 -1.90
CA PHE A 54 -13.80 2.05 -1.52
C PHE A 54 -14.33 3.44 -1.15
N ALA A 55 -13.55 4.23 -0.41
CA ALA A 55 -13.92 5.59 -0.02
C ALA A 55 -14.11 6.49 -1.26
N LEU A 56 -13.21 6.43 -2.24
CA LEU A 56 -13.36 7.15 -3.51
C LEU A 56 -14.57 6.67 -4.31
N LYS A 57 -14.82 5.36 -4.38
CA LYS A 57 -16.01 4.83 -5.04
C LYS A 57 -17.29 5.35 -4.41
N LYS A 58 -17.38 5.29 -3.08
CA LYS A 58 -18.53 5.81 -2.34
C LYS A 58 -18.73 7.30 -2.63
N TYR A 59 -17.65 8.07 -2.63
CA TYR A 59 -17.70 9.48 -2.95
C TYR A 59 -18.28 9.71 -4.34
N VAL A 60 -17.68 9.15 -5.39
CA VAL A 60 -18.11 9.46 -6.76
C VAL A 60 -19.52 8.94 -7.06
N HIS A 61 -19.90 7.76 -6.54
CA HIS A 61 -21.22 7.18 -6.79
C HIS A 61 -22.37 7.86 -6.04
N PHE A 62 -22.15 8.30 -4.81
CA PHE A 62 -23.24 8.76 -3.94
C PHE A 62 -23.16 10.25 -3.59
N ILE A 63 -21.97 10.78 -3.34
CA ILE A 63 -21.80 12.14 -2.80
C ILE A 63 -21.48 13.12 -3.92
N GLY A 64 -20.51 12.81 -4.77
CA GLY A 64 -20.09 13.64 -5.90
C GLY A 64 -21.17 13.86 -6.95
N ALA A 65 -22.11 12.92 -7.10
CA ALA A 65 -23.21 13.01 -8.06
C ALA A 65 -24.36 13.94 -7.61
N GLU A 66 -24.45 14.31 -6.33
CA GLU A 66 -25.53 15.17 -5.80
C GLU A 66 -25.45 16.58 -6.41
N THR A 67 -26.52 17.14 -6.97
CA THR A 67 -26.51 18.49 -7.57
C THR A 67 -27.38 19.45 -6.77
N GLY A 68 -26.81 20.13 -5.77
CA GLY A 68 -27.49 21.19 -5.00
C GLY A 68 -26.51 22.05 -4.18
N GLU A 69 -26.86 23.31 -3.87
CA GLU A 69 -25.97 24.22 -3.13
C GLU A 69 -25.60 23.67 -1.73
N ASP A 70 -26.58 23.13 -0.98
CA ASP A 70 -26.34 22.49 0.33
C ASP A 70 -25.45 21.23 0.24
N SER A 71 -25.37 20.60 -0.94
CA SER A 71 -24.55 19.41 -1.15
C SER A 71 -23.07 19.73 -1.36
N ILE A 72 -22.73 20.94 -1.79
CA ILE A 72 -21.35 21.30 -2.17
C ILE A 72 -20.43 21.28 -0.95
N GLN A 73 -20.86 21.87 0.16
CA GLN A 73 -20.04 21.92 1.38
C GLN A 73 -19.77 20.50 1.92
N LYS A 74 -20.80 19.64 1.90
CA LYS A 74 -20.71 18.22 2.26
C LYS A 74 -19.75 17.44 1.34
N LYS A 75 -19.80 17.70 0.02
CA LYS A 75 -18.85 17.11 -0.94
C LYS A 75 -17.41 17.51 -0.63
N ILE A 76 -17.16 18.78 -0.36
CA ILE A 76 -15.82 19.28 -0.03
C ILE A 76 -15.31 18.64 1.26
N GLU A 77 -16.16 18.58 2.29
CA GLU A 77 -15.83 17.96 3.57
C GLU A 77 -15.49 16.47 3.42
N GLU A 78 -16.33 15.70 2.73
CA GLU A 78 -16.07 14.27 2.51
C GLU A 78 -14.78 14.06 1.71
N LEU A 79 -14.56 14.85 0.65
CA LEU A 79 -13.34 14.75 -0.16
C LEU A 79 -12.08 15.10 0.65
N ASN A 80 -12.18 16.05 1.60
CA ASN A 80 -11.09 16.38 2.51
C ASN A 80 -10.81 15.25 3.52
N ASN A 81 -11.84 14.57 4.02
CA ASN A 81 -11.65 13.38 4.86
C ASN A 81 -10.95 12.26 4.09
N ILE A 82 -11.35 12.02 2.84
CA ILE A 82 -10.72 11.07 1.92
C ILE A 82 -9.24 11.42 1.65
N LYS A 83 -8.90 12.70 1.52
CA LYS A 83 -7.52 13.17 1.38
C LYS A 83 -6.70 12.98 2.67
N ARG A 84 -7.31 13.20 3.84
CA ARG A 84 -6.64 12.99 5.14
C ARG A 84 -6.27 11.52 5.34
N ASP A 85 -7.20 10.62 5.03
CA ASP A 85 -6.97 9.17 5.07
C ASP A 85 -5.83 8.76 4.13
N PHE A 86 -5.82 9.33 2.92
CA PHE A 86 -4.74 9.11 1.96
C PHE A 86 -3.37 9.58 2.46
N GLN A 87 -3.29 10.76 3.08
CA GLN A 87 -2.04 11.27 3.65
C GLN A 87 -1.51 10.35 4.75
N SER A 88 -2.39 9.81 5.60
CA SER A 88 -2.01 8.84 6.63
C SER A 88 -1.44 7.56 6.01
N PHE A 89 -2.07 7.04 4.94
CA PHE A 89 -1.55 5.90 4.20
C PHE A 89 -0.19 6.19 3.54
N GLN A 90 -0.04 7.36 2.90
CA GLN A 90 1.21 7.77 2.26
C GLN A 90 2.37 7.82 3.26
N HIS A 91 2.15 8.40 4.44
CA HIS A 91 3.14 8.42 5.51
C HIS A 91 3.53 7.01 5.95
N LYS A 92 2.53 6.16 6.23
CA LYS A 92 2.76 4.76 6.62
C LYS A 92 3.54 4.00 5.54
N PHE A 93 3.25 4.26 4.26
CA PHE A 93 3.98 3.64 3.16
C PHE A 93 5.45 4.04 3.15
N TRP A 94 5.77 5.33 3.26
CA TRP A 94 7.15 5.82 3.31
C TRP A 94 7.94 5.29 4.51
N GLU A 95 7.28 5.08 5.66
CA GLU A 95 7.93 4.45 6.83
C GLU A 95 8.37 3.00 6.57
N VAL A 96 7.68 2.30 5.67
CA VAL A 96 7.88 0.86 5.43
C VAL A 96 8.38 0.56 4.02
N GLU A 97 8.66 1.55 3.18
CA GLU A 97 9.07 1.31 1.78
C GLU A 97 10.41 0.56 1.70
N ILE A 98 11.34 0.85 2.61
CA ILE A 98 12.71 0.31 2.62
C ILE A 98 12.78 -1.22 2.78
N ILE A 99 11.71 -1.85 3.24
CA ILE A 99 11.65 -3.30 3.45
C ILE A 99 10.94 -4.06 2.33
N LEU A 100 10.30 -3.35 1.38
CA LEU A 100 9.55 -3.91 0.26
C LEU A 100 10.48 -4.16 -0.96
N GLU A 101 10.03 -5.00 -1.89
CA GLU A 101 10.69 -5.19 -3.18
C GLU A 101 10.41 -3.98 -4.11
N ASP A 102 11.35 -3.61 -4.97
CA ASP A 102 11.25 -2.44 -5.87
C ASP A 102 9.97 -2.44 -6.72
N ASP A 103 9.57 -3.60 -7.24
CA ASP A 103 8.35 -3.75 -8.05
C ASP A 103 7.06 -3.53 -7.22
N SER A 104 7.08 -3.87 -5.92
CA SER A 104 5.98 -3.54 -5.01
C SER A 104 5.92 -2.04 -4.74
N ILE A 105 7.08 -1.40 -4.56
CA ILE A 105 7.21 0.05 -4.37
C ILE A 105 6.67 0.79 -5.60
N GLU A 106 7.04 0.38 -6.81
CA GLU A 106 6.57 0.98 -8.05
C GLU A 106 5.04 0.93 -8.18
N LYS A 107 4.44 -0.23 -7.91
CA LYS A 107 2.97 -0.40 -7.99
C LYS A 107 2.24 0.44 -6.94
N ILE A 108 2.76 0.55 -5.72
CA ILE A 108 2.17 1.42 -4.70
C ILE A 108 2.31 2.89 -5.11
N ASN A 109 3.46 3.30 -5.65
CA ASN A 109 3.64 4.65 -6.17
C ASN A 109 2.65 4.97 -7.30
N LYS A 110 2.43 4.04 -8.23
CA LYS A 110 1.41 4.18 -9.28
C LYS A 110 -0.01 4.35 -8.69
N PHE A 111 -0.33 3.62 -7.62
CA PHE A 111 -1.58 3.80 -6.87
C PHE A 111 -1.67 5.21 -6.26
N LEU A 112 -0.63 5.67 -5.57
CA LEU A 112 -0.58 7.01 -4.95
C LEU A 112 -0.79 8.12 -5.99
N GLN A 113 -0.08 8.04 -7.13
CA GLN A 113 -0.19 9.02 -8.21
C GLN A 113 -1.60 9.04 -8.83
N THR A 114 -2.19 7.88 -9.04
CA THR A 114 -3.56 7.76 -9.56
C THR A 114 -4.58 8.36 -8.59
N TYR A 115 -4.40 8.12 -7.29
CA TYR A 115 -5.26 8.68 -6.24
C TYR A 115 -5.18 10.21 -6.19
N ILE A 116 -3.98 10.78 -6.28
CA ILE A 116 -3.76 12.23 -6.36
C ILE A 116 -4.46 12.82 -7.59
N SER A 117 -4.35 12.16 -8.75
CA SER A 117 -5.01 12.60 -9.98
C SER A 117 -6.53 12.63 -9.81
N ILE A 118 -7.13 11.56 -9.28
CA ILE A 118 -8.58 11.47 -9.03
C ILE A 118 -9.04 12.59 -8.09
N THR A 119 -8.41 12.72 -6.92
CA THR A 119 -8.84 13.71 -5.92
C THR A 119 -8.66 15.14 -6.39
N SER A 120 -7.66 15.42 -7.24
CA SER A 120 -7.47 16.72 -7.88
C SER A 120 -8.63 17.05 -8.81
N LYS A 121 -9.00 16.13 -9.72
CA LYS A 121 -10.14 16.33 -10.63
C LYS A 121 -11.45 16.52 -9.88
N LEU A 122 -11.72 15.72 -8.85
CA LEU A 122 -12.93 15.87 -8.03
C LEU A 122 -12.95 17.20 -7.27
N SER A 123 -11.79 17.73 -6.87
CA SER A 123 -11.70 19.05 -6.24
C SER A 123 -12.03 20.16 -7.22
N VAL A 124 -11.48 20.11 -8.44
CA VAL A 124 -11.80 21.06 -9.51
C VAL A 124 -13.27 21.00 -9.84
N SER A 125 -13.86 19.80 -9.96
CA SER A 125 -15.30 19.64 -10.19
C SER A 125 -16.15 20.32 -9.12
N ASN A 126 -15.82 20.15 -7.83
CA ASN A 126 -16.51 20.84 -6.74
C ASN A 126 -16.37 22.37 -6.83
N ILE A 127 -15.18 22.89 -7.19
CA ILE A 127 -14.94 24.32 -7.35
C ILE A 127 -15.72 24.89 -8.55
N SER A 128 -15.70 24.22 -9.70
CA SER A 128 -16.47 24.62 -10.88
C SER A 128 -17.97 24.65 -10.57
N GLN A 129 -18.48 23.70 -9.77
CA GLN A 129 -19.86 23.73 -9.29
C GLN A 129 -20.16 24.99 -8.43
N GLN A 130 -19.23 25.41 -7.57
CA GLN A 130 -19.36 26.67 -6.81
C GLN A 130 -19.37 27.90 -7.72
N LEU A 131 -18.55 27.88 -8.79
CA LEU A 131 -18.45 28.94 -9.79
C LEU A 131 -19.57 28.92 -10.84
N ARG A 132 -20.47 27.93 -10.77
CA ARG A 132 -21.55 27.68 -11.75
C ARG A 132 -21.03 27.42 -13.17
N ASP A 133 -19.83 26.86 -13.29
CA ASP A 133 -19.24 26.37 -14.53
C ASP A 133 -19.57 24.88 -14.72
N SER A 134 -20.70 24.63 -15.38
CA SER A 134 -21.28 23.28 -15.51
C SER A 134 -20.50 22.35 -16.45
N GLU A 135 -19.82 22.91 -17.45
CA GLU A 135 -19.06 22.12 -18.44
C GLU A 135 -17.80 21.56 -17.79
N GLN A 136 -16.99 22.43 -17.19
CA GLN A 136 -15.78 22.03 -16.47
C GLN A 136 -16.10 21.12 -15.27
N GLN A 137 -17.23 21.34 -14.59
CA GLN A 137 -17.70 20.47 -13.52
C GLN A 137 -17.91 19.03 -14.02
N PHE A 138 -18.67 18.87 -15.11
CA PHE A 138 -19.05 17.57 -15.64
C PHE A 138 -17.84 16.79 -16.16
N ASP A 139 -16.97 17.45 -16.93
CA ASP A 139 -15.78 16.82 -17.51
C ASP A 139 -14.85 16.28 -16.42
N ASN A 140 -14.53 17.10 -15.42
CA ASN A 140 -13.65 16.69 -14.32
C ASN A 140 -14.27 15.58 -13.46
N TRP A 141 -15.60 15.61 -13.26
CA TRP A 141 -16.29 14.53 -12.54
C TRP A 141 -16.26 13.22 -13.33
N SER A 142 -16.58 13.28 -14.63
CA SER A 142 -16.62 12.12 -15.52
C SER A 142 -15.25 11.45 -15.64
N GLU A 143 -14.20 12.26 -15.82
CA GLU A 143 -12.83 11.77 -15.84
C GLU A 143 -12.41 11.17 -14.49
N GLY A 144 -12.78 11.80 -13.37
CA GLY A 144 -12.56 11.25 -12.03
C GLY A 144 -13.26 9.91 -11.83
N PHE A 145 -14.52 9.79 -12.27
CA PHE A 145 -15.30 8.55 -12.24
C PHE A 145 -14.64 7.43 -13.05
N GLN A 146 -14.18 7.73 -14.27
CA GLN A 146 -13.52 6.76 -15.14
C GLN A 146 -12.21 6.26 -14.51
N LEU A 147 -11.41 7.16 -13.95
CA LEU A 147 -10.16 6.81 -13.26
C LEU A 147 -10.40 5.90 -12.05
N VAL A 148 -11.44 6.16 -11.25
CA VAL A 148 -11.82 5.31 -10.11
C VAL A 148 -12.30 3.94 -10.59
N SER A 149 -13.15 3.92 -11.62
CA SER A 149 -13.83 2.69 -12.06
C SER A 149 -12.90 1.74 -12.81
N THR A 150 -11.98 2.28 -13.59
CA THR A 150 -11.10 1.49 -14.48
C THR A 150 -9.69 1.42 -13.93
N ASN A 151 -9.00 2.57 -13.83
CA ASN A 151 -7.56 2.60 -13.55
C ASN A 151 -7.23 2.16 -12.13
N LEU A 152 -7.95 2.70 -11.13
CA LEU A 152 -7.73 2.35 -9.73
C LEU A 152 -8.07 0.89 -9.44
N ALA A 153 -9.12 0.36 -10.07
CA ALA A 153 -9.50 -1.04 -10.00
C ALA A 153 -8.42 -1.96 -10.60
N GLN A 154 -7.86 -1.59 -11.76
CA GLN A 154 -6.76 -2.32 -12.40
C GLN A 154 -5.50 -2.33 -11.52
N ILE A 155 -5.06 -1.16 -11.04
CA ILE A 155 -3.85 -1.05 -10.18
C ILE A 155 -4.02 -1.87 -8.90
N LYS A 156 -5.21 -1.87 -8.29
CA LYS A 156 -5.52 -2.73 -7.14
C LYS A 156 -5.40 -4.22 -7.47
N GLY A 157 -5.80 -4.62 -8.68
CA GLY A 157 -5.65 -5.99 -9.17
C GLY A 157 -4.18 -6.39 -9.39
N GLU A 158 -3.39 -5.49 -9.95
CA GLU A 158 -1.93 -5.63 -10.12
C GLU A 158 -1.25 -5.79 -8.76
N LEU A 159 -1.55 -4.89 -7.80
CA LEU A 159 -1.05 -4.94 -6.42
C LEU A 159 -1.42 -6.24 -5.71
N LYS A 160 -2.68 -6.68 -5.83
CA LYS A 160 -3.14 -7.96 -5.24
C LYS A 160 -2.31 -9.14 -5.74
N SER A 161 -2.06 -9.15 -7.05
CA SER A 161 -1.31 -10.24 -7.69
C SER A 161 0.15 -10.23 -7.25
N GLU A 162 0.75 -9.05 -7.14
CA GLU A 162 2.14 -8.92 -6.70
C GLU A 162 2.31 -9.27 -5.23
N PHE A 163 1.46 -8.76 -4.35
CA PHE A 163 1.52 -9.09 -2.93
C PHE A 163 1.31 -10.58 -2.70
N LYS A 164 0.40 -11.23 -3.45
CA LYS A 164 0.28 -12.70 -3.41
C LYS A 164 1.54 -13.43 -3.86
N ARG A 165 2.33 -12.86 -4.76
CA ARG A 165 3.61 -13.43 -5.22
C ARG A 165 4.69 -13.21 -4.17
N ALA A 166 4.81 -12.01 -3.63
CA ALA A 166 5.76 -11.66 -2.57
C ALA A 166 5.54 -12.51 -1.30
N LEU A 167 4.28 -12.82 -0.95
CA LEU A 167 3.93 -13.68 0.19
C LEU A 167 4.17 -15.19 -0.05
N LYS A 168 4.50 -15.61 -1.29
CA LYS A 168 4.76 -17.02 -1.63
C LYS A 168 6.23 -17.34 -1.81
N LYS A 169 7.07 -16.32 -2.00
CA LYS A 169 8.54 -16.44 -2.03
C LYS A 169 9.05 -16.62 -0.61
#